data_AF-A0A5K0XDC4-F1
#
_entry.id   AF-A0A5K0XDC4-F1
#
_cell.length_a   1.000
_cell.length_b   1.000
_cell.length_c   1.000
_cell.angle_alpha   90.00
_cell.angle_beta   90.00
_cell.angle_gamma   90.00
#
_symmetry.space_group_name_H-M   'P 1'
#
loop_
_entity.id
_entity.type
_entity.pdbx_description
1 polymer ?
#
loop_
_entity_poly.entity_id
_entity_poly.type
_entity_poly.pdbx_seq_one_letter_code
_entity_poly.pdbx_strand_id
1 'polypeptide(L)' 'VESYDVDLKEQKVTVKGNVQPDAVLQTVSKTGKKTSFWEEGEKAHA' A
#
# COMPACT_ATOMS: atom_id res chain seq x y z
N VAL A 1 -12.15 -1.38 1.18
CA VAL A 1 -11.40 -1.31 -0.10
C VAL A 1 -12.42 -1.00 -1.17
N GLU A 2 -12.16 0.00 -2.00
CA GLU A 2 -13.07 0.36 -3.09
C GLU A 2 -12.51 -0.13 -4.43
N SER A 3 -11.21 0.06 -4.66
CA SER A 3 -10.49 -0.51 -5.81
C SER A 3 -9.04 -0.81 -5.43
N TYR A 4 -8.39 -1.74 -6.12
CA TYR A 4 -6.95 -1.94 -6.02
C TYR A 4 -6.35 -2.10 -7.41
N ASP A 5 -5.12 -1.63 -7.56
CA ASP A 5 -4.33 -1.68 -8.78
C ASP A 5 -3.01 -2.40 -8.49
N VAL A 6 -2.62 -3.32 -9.38
CA VAL A 6 -1.43 -4.17 -9.19
C VAL A 6 -0.52 -4.03 -10.40
N ASP A 7 0.56 -3.30 -10.20
CA ASP A 7 1.65 -3.18 -11.16
C ASP A 7 2.61 -4.35 -10.95
N LEU A 8 2.43 -5.44 -11.70
CA LEU A 8 3.30 -6.61 -11.62
C LEU A 8 4.74 -6.32 -12.08
N LYS A 9 4.91 -5.31 -12.93
CA LYS A 9 6.23 -4.87 -13.41
C LYS A 9 7.05 -4.23 -12.29
N GLU A 10 6.42 -3.42 -11.45
CA GLU A 10 7.05 -2.71 -10.34
C GLU A 10 6.82 -3.39 -8.98
N GLN A 11 6.08 -4.51 -8.98
CA GLN A 11 5.58 -5.19 -7.77
C GLN A 11 4.85 -4.22 -6.82
N LYS A 12 4.19 -3.21 -7.37
CA LYS A 12 3.48 -2.17 -6.63
C LYS A 12 2.01 -2.54 -6.51
N VAL A 13 1.46 -2.39 -5.30
CA VAL A 13 0.03 -2.56 -5.05
C VAL A 13 -0.51 -1.23 -4.55
N THR A 14 -1.42 -0.63 -5.31
CA THR A 14 -2.09 0.62 -4.94
C THR A 14 -3.49 0.28 -4.48
N VAL A 15 -3.87 0.74 -3.29
CA VAL A 15 -5.19 0.45 -2.70
C VAL A 15 -5.96 1.75 -2.58
N LYS A 16 -7.10 1.84 -3.25
CA LYS A 16 -8.01 3.00 -3.22
C LYS A 16 -9.24 2.67 -2.38
N GLY A 17 -9.58 3.58 -1.48
CA GLY A 17 -10.84 3.61 -0.74
C GLY A 17 -10.66 3.95 0.74
N ASN A 18 -11.75 3.93 1.50
CA ASN A 18 -11.73 4.25 2.94
C ASN A 18 -11.13 3.12 3.80
N VAL A 19 -9.82 2.86 3.65
CA VAL A 19 -9.06 1.89 4.45
C VAL A 19 -7.86 2.56 5.10
N GLN A 20 -7.52 2.14 6.31
CA GLN A 20 -6.36 2.68 7.00
C GLN A 20 -5.07 2.11 6.40
N PRO A 21 -4.09 2.96 6.01
CA PRO A 21 -2.85 2.51 5.40
C PRO A 21 -2.05 1.57 6.30
N ASP A 22 -2.07 1.79 7.62
CA ASP A 22 -1.39 0.93 8.59
C ASP A 22 -1.95 -0.51 8.60
N ALA A 23 -3.28 -0.65 8.54
CA ALA A 23 -3.94 -1.96 8.46
C ALA A 23 -3.56 -2.71 7.16
N VAL A 24 -3.39 -1.98 6.06
CA VAL A 24 -2.89 -2.55 4.80
C VAL A 24 -1.46 -3.04 4.99
N LEU A 25 -0.56 -2.20 5.53
CA LEU A 25 0.83 -2.55 5.79
C LEU A 25 0.96 -3.77 6.70
N GLN A 26 0.19 -3.83 7.79
CA GLN A 26 0.16 -4.99 8.68
C GLN A 26 -0.29 -6.26 7.96
N THR A 27 -1.32 -6.16 7.11
CA THR A 27 -1.86 -7.30 6.36
C THR A 27 -0.84 -7.83 5.36
N VAL A 28 -0.14 -6.96 4.63
CA VAL A 28 0.90 -7.38 3.68
C VAL A 28 2.16 -7.87 4.38
N SER A 29 2.52 -7.31 5.54
CA SER A 29 3.65 -7.78 6.35
C SER A 29 3.44 -9.22 6.84
N LYS A 30 2.19 -9.61 7.16
CA LYS A 30 1.83 -11.00 7.52
C LYS A 30 2.08 -12.01 6.40
N THR A 31 2.15 -11.56 5.15
CA THR A 31 2.45 -12.45 4.00
C THR A 31 3.91 -12.88 3.93
N GLY A 32 4.76 -12.38 4.86
CA GLY A 32 6.18 -12.74 4.95
C GLY A 32 7.05 -12.09 3.88
N LYS A 33 6.49 -11.21 3.04
CA LYS A 33 7.22 -10.42 2.05
C LYS A 33 7.61 -9.08 2.68
N LYS A 34 8.80 -8.60 2.32
CA LYS A 34 9.21 -7.24 2.69
C LYS A 34 8.29 -6.25 1.99
N THR A 35 7.56 -5.47 2.77
CA THR A 35 6.57 -4.51 2.29
C THR A 35 6.85 -3.16 2.91
N SER A 36 6.86 -2.12 2.08
CA SER A 36 7.00 -0.73 2.49
C SER A 36 5.90 0.10 1.85
N PHE A 37 5.55 1.22 2.46
CA PHE A 37 4.72 2.21 1.78
C PHE A 37 5.46 2.74 0.55
N TRP A 38 4.73 2.88 -0.54
CA TRP A 38 5.25 3.57 -1.72
C TRP A 38 5.22 5.07 -1.45
N GLU A 39 6.38 5.72 -1.49
CA GLU A 39 6.50 7.18 -1.36
C GLU A 39 6.01 7.83 -2.66
N GLU A 40 4.69 7.90 -2.85
CA GLU A 40 4.10 8.67 -3.94
C GLU A 40 4.12 10.14 -3.54
N GLY A 41 5.27 10.79 -3.73
CA GLY A 41 5.46 12.24 -3.63
C GLY A 41 5.01 12.83 -2.30
N GLU A 42 5.97 13.01 -1.37
CA GLU A 42 5.99 14.03 -0.33
C GLU A 42 4.83 15.04 -0.40
N LYS A 43 3.66 14.72 0.17
CA LYS A 43 2.69 15.65 0.76
C LYS A 43 1.88 14.94 1.83
N ALA A 44 1.92 15.52 3.02
CA ALA A 44 1.14 15.21 4.22
C ALA A 44 1.68 14.08 5.12
N HIS A 45 2.87 14.29 5.69
CA HIS A 45 2.95 14.19 7.15
C HIS A 45 2.93 15.63 7.67
N ALA A 46 1.87 15.98 8.41
CA ALA A 46 1.75 17.26 9.11
C ALA A 46 2.81 17.37 10.22
#